data_AF-A0A0T1SR81-F1
#
_entry.id   AF-A0A0T1SR81-F1
#
_cell.length_a   1.000
_cell.length_b   1.000
_cell.length_c   1.000
_cell.angle_alpha   90.00
_cell.angle_beta   90.00
_cell.angle_gamma   90.00
#
_symmetry.space_group_name_H-M   'P 1'
#
loop_
_entity.id
_entity.type
_entity.pdbx_description
1 polymer ?
#
loop_
_entity_poly.entity_id
_entity_poly.type
_entity_poly.pdbx_seq_one_letter_code
_entity_poly.pdbx_strand_id
1 'polypeptide(L)' 'MNDPRTPEGPFACARCGRTSETLPLTWTCSVENGRRSYFCEECARANIRSIEGRLDSSWW' A
#
# COMPACT_ATOMS: atom_id res chain seq x y z
N MET A 1 18.97 -16.76 -13.76
CA MET A 1 17.67 -16.10 -13.54
C MET A 1 17.85 -15.18 -12.34
N ASN A 2 18.24 -13.94 -12.57
CA ASN A 2 18.26 -12.91 -11.54
C ASN A 2 17.92 -11.62 -12.27
N ASP A 3 16.68 -11.16 -12.11
CA ASP A 3 16.16 -9.97 -12.77
C ASP A 3 16.49 -8.75 -11.89
N PRO A 4 17.36 -7.83 -12.34
CA PRO A 4 17.88 -6.73 -11.52
C PRO A 4 16.88 -5.57 -11.33
N ARG A 5 15.56 -5.77 -11.55
CA ARG A 5 14.56 -4.69 -11.51
C ARG A 5 13.59 -4.75 -10.33
N THR A 6 13.76 -5.67 -9.39
CA THR A 6 12.92 -5.67 -8.19
C THR A 6 13.67 -4.91 -7.09
N PRO A 7 13.15 -3.79 -6.56
CA PRO A 7 13.75 -3.16 -5.39
C PRO A 7 13.85 -4.21 -4.30
N GLU A 8 15.08 -4.60 -3.98
CA GLU A 8 15.50 -5.70 -3.11
C GLU A 8 15.24 -5.42 -1.61
N GLY A 9 14.33 -4.50 -1.31
CA GLY A 9 13.92 -4.12 0.03
C GLY A 9 12.52 -4.65 0.35
N PRO A 10 12.29 -5.18 1.57
CA PRO A 10 10.97 -5.64 1.97
C PRO A 10 9.96 -4.49 1.98
N PHE A 11 8.83 -4.68 1.33
CA PHE A 11 7.68 -3.78 1.41
C PHE A 11 7.04 -3.90 2.79
N ALA A 12 6.88 -2.78 3.48
CA ALA A 12 6.24 -2.74 4.79
C ALA A 12 4.82 -2.17 4.71
N CYS A 13 3.88 -2.82 5.39
CA CYS A 13 2.54 -2.31 5.60
C CYS A 13 2.61 -1.06 6.49
N ALA A 14 2.11 0.07 6.00
CA ALA A 14 2.12 1.35 6.71
C ALA A 14 1.28 1.37 8.00
N ARG A 15 0.43 0.35 8.22
CA ARG A 15 -0.44 0.24 9.39
C ARG A 15 0.10 -0.72 10.46
N CYS A 16 0.40 -1.95 10.08
CA CYS A 16 0.81 -3.00 11.03
C CYS A 16 2.30 -3.34 10.98
N GLY A 17 3.05 -2.77 10.04
CA GLY A 17 4.47 -3.05 9.88
C GLY A 17 4.80 -4.42 9.27
N ARG A 18 3.81 -5.22 8.84
CA ARG A 18 4.04 -6.49 8.13
C ARG A 18 4.96 -6.25 6.94
N THR A 19 6.05 -7.01 6.85
CA THR A 19 7.00 -6.95 5.73
C THR A 19 6.73 -8.06 4.72
N SER A 20 6.97 -7.80 3.45
CA SER A 20 6.97 -8.82 2.40
C SER A 20 8.11 -8.56 1.41
N GLU A 21 8.80 -9.60 0.97
CA GLU A 21 9.92 -9.51 0.04
C GLU A 21 9.48 -9.02 -1.37
N THR A 22 8.22 -9.25 -1.71
CA THR A 22 7.59 -8.75 -2.94
C THR A 22 6.30 -8.02 -2.58
N LEU A 23 5.81 -7.13 -3.45
CA LEU A 23 4.52 -6.47 -3.22
C LEU A 23 3.39 -7.38 -3.69
N PRO A 24 2.60 -8.01 -2.80
CA PRO A 24 1.55 -8.93 -3.23
C PRO A 24 0.42 -8.17 -3.90
N LEU A 25 -0.20 -8.75 -4.93
CA LEU A 25 -1.35 -8.14 -5.62
C LEU A 25 -2.57 -7.93 -4.69
N THR A 26 -2.59 -8.60 -3.54
CA THR A 26 -3.64 -8.44 -2.52
C THR A 26 -3.45 -7.22 -1.63
N TRP A 27 -2.29 -6.55 -1.71
CA TRP A 27 -2.01 -5.35 -0.94
C TRP A 27 -2.55 -4.10 -1.63
N THR A 28 -3.12 -3.20 -0.84
CA THR A 28 -3.64 -1.92 -1.34
C THR A 28 -2.54 -0.87 -1.33
N CYS A 29 -2.47 -0.10 -2.40
CA CYS A 29 -1.62 1.07 -2.53
C CYS A 29 -2.49 2.32 -2.39
N SER A 30 -2.23 3.16 -1.39
CA SER A 30 -2.85 4.48 -1.24
C SER A 30 -1.83 5.57 -1.53
N VAL A 31 -2.25 6.67 -2.15
CA VAL A 31 -1.40 7.84 -2.41
C VAL A 31 -1.99 9.02 -1.66
N GLU A 32 -1.22 9.54 -0.71
CA GLU A 32 -1.62 10.68 0.12
C GLU A 32 -0.59 11.79 -0.03
N ASN A 33 -1.02 12.98 -0.48
CA ASN A 33 -0.12 14.12 -0.66
C ASN A 33 1.13 13.79 -1.50
N GLY A 34 0.97 12.96 -2.53
CA GLY A 34 2.06 12.44 -3.37
C GLY A 34 2.88 11.31 -2.74
N ARG A 35 2.63 10.92 -1.48
CA ARG A 35 3.33 9.82 -0.80
C ARG A 35 2.54 8.52 -0.91
N ARG A 36 3.19 7.51 -1.51
CA ARG A 36 2.61 6.18 -1.67
C ARG A 36 2.82 5.34 -0.41
N SER A 37 1.73 4.82 0.15
CA SER A 37 1.71 3.93 1.30
C SER A 37 1.07 2.60 0.93
N TYR A 38 1.67 1.49 1.33
CA TYR A 38 1.16 0.14 1.06
C TYR A 38 0.53 -0.46 2.31
N PHE A 39 -0.58 -1.18 2.14
CA PHE A 39 -1.32 -1.82 3.21
C PHE A 39 -1.55 -3.29 2.88
N CYS A 40 -1.28 -4.18 3.84
CA CYS A 40 -1.56 -5.60 3.66
C CYS A 40 -3.08 -5.85 3.55
N GLU A 41 -3.44 -6.99 2.94
CA GLU A 41 -4.84 -7.36 2.68
C GLU A 41 -5.74 -7.28 3.93
N GLU A 42 -5.26 -7.72 5.09
CA GLU A 42 -6.02 -7.67 6.35
C GLU A 42 -6.24 -6.24 6.83
N CYS A 43 -5.19 -5.41 6.76
CA CYS A 43 -5.26 -4.00 7.13
C CYS A 43 -6.13 -3.21 6.17
N ALA A 44 -6.01 -3.49 4.87
CA ALA A 44 -6.81 -2.88 3.83
C ALA A 44 -8.29 -3.24 4.01
N ARG A 45 -8.62 -4.53 4.15
CA ARG A 45 -10.00 -5.00 4.31
C ARG A 45 -10.65 -4.48 5.59
N ALA A 46 -9.91 -4.39 6.69
CA ALA A 46 -10.41 -3.83 7.95
C ALA A 46 -10.61 -2.31 7.90
N ASN A 47 -9.89 -1.61 7.00
CA ASN A 47 -9.83 -0.14 6.97
C ASN A 47 -10.23 0.45 5.62
N ILE A 48 -10.89 -0.33 4.75
CA ILE A 48 -11.11 0.05 3.35
C ILE A 48 -11.90 1.35 3.24
N ARG A 49 -12.86 1.56 4.16
CA ARG A 49 -13.64 2.80 4.27
C ARG A 49 -12.80 4.02 4.65
N SER A 50 -11.73 3.87 5.40
CA SER A 50 -10.82 4.97 5.78
C SER A 50 -9.71 5.19 4.75
N ILE A 51 -9.41 4.17 3.93
CA ILE A 51 -8.44 4.25 2.82
C ILE A 51 -9.11 4.89 1.60
N GLU A 52 -10.34 4.49 1.25
CA GLU A 52 -11.08 4.99 0.07
C GLU A 52 -12.01 6.16 0.41
N GLY A 53 -12.42 6.33 1.67
CA GLY A 53 -13.40 7.34 2.08
C GLY A 53 -12.87 8.77 2.16
N ARG A 54 -11.59 9.01 1.83
CA ARG A 54 -11.08 10.35 1.58
C ARG A 54 -11.23 10.65 0.09
N LEU A 55 -12.48 10.92 -0.29
CA LEU A 55 -12.79 11.66 -1.50
C LEU A 55 -12.04 12.98 -1.39
N ASP A 56 -10.92 13.05 -2.10
CA ASP A 56 -10.14 14.27 -2.25
C ASP A 56 -11.10 15.34 -2.76
N SER A 57 -11.28 16.38 -1.95
CA SER A 57 -12.22 17.46 -2.24
C SER A 57 -11.72 18.35 -3.39
N SER A 58 -10.65 17.98 -4.10
CA SER A 58 -10.13 18.77 -5.23
C SER A 58 -10.88 18.52 -6.56
N TRP A 59 -12.08 17.92 -6.50
CA TRP A 59 -12.98 17.75 -7.63
C TRP A 59 -14.30 18.55 -7.50
N TRP A 60 -14.33 19.59 -6.65
CA TRP A 60 -15.32 20.67 -6.73
C TRP A 60 -14.66 21.99 -7.13
#